data_AF-A0A1E5T5K8-F1
#
_entry.id   AF-A0A1E5T5K8-F1
#
_cell.length_a   1.000
_cell.length_b   1.000
_cell.length_c   1.000
_cell.angle_alpha   90.00
_cell.angle_beta   90.00
_cell.angle_gamma   90.00
#
_symmetry.space_group_name_H-M   'P 1'
#
loop_
_entity.id
_entity.type
_entity.pdbx_description
1 polymer ?
#
loop_
_entity_poly.entity_id
_entity_poly.type
_entity_poly.pdbx_seq_one_letter_code
_entity_poly.pdbx_strand_id
1 'polypeptide(L)'
;MLKLPGLMKKAKYQRFEVTPRYYDPIKEDIENRTSRIKAELGMLDDDSDLGYTSQISGSFRKNMKHAKGDGIGQTAMLRLIIMIVLVMFAGGFVYIGSDIFYLALLYIPFYLWKKFKK
;
A
#
# COMPACT_ATOMS: atom_id res chain seq x y z
N MET A 1 -5.23 -38.75 15.61
CA MET A 1 -5.19 -37.32 15.97
C MET A 1 -5.28 -36.51 14.68
N LEU A 2 -6.43 -35.89 14.39
CA LEU A 2 -6.68 -35.20 13.12
C LEU A 2 -5.84 -33.92 13.02
N LYS A 3 -5.05 -33.79 11.94
CA LYS A 3 -4.37 -32.56 11.57
C LYS A 3 -5.34 -31.68 10.78
N LEU A 4 -5.83 -30.60 11.39
CA LEU A 4 -6.61 -29.57 10.70
C LEU A 4 -5.70 -28.84 9.69
N PRO A 5 -6.06 -28.77 8.39
CA PRO A 5 -5.31 -27.98 7.42
C PRO A 5 -5.43 -26.49 7.78
N GLY A 6 -4.29 -25.82 7.96
CA GLY A 6 -4.24 -24.44 8.39
C GLY A 6 -4.86 -23.50 7.35
N LEU A 7 -5.89 -22.75 7.76
CA LEU A 7 -6.62 -21.76 6.94
C LEU A 7 -5.79 -20.51 6.58
N MET A 8 -4.51 -20.46 6.94
CA MET A 8 -3.63 -19.31 6.71
C MET A 8 -2.33 -19.75 6.04
N LYS A 9 -2.11 -19.30 4.80
CA LYS A 9 -0.85 -19.49 4.07
C LYS A 9 0.25 -18.72 4.81
N LYS A 10 1.17 -19.43 5.47
CA LYS A 10 2.36 -18.80 6.06
C LYS A 10 3.22 -18.24 4.94
N ALA A 11 3.58 -16.96 5.04
CA ALA A 11 4.53 -16.36 4.11
C ALA A 11 5.88 -17.07 4.25
N LYS A 12 6.42 -17.55 3.12
CA LYS A 12 7.78 -18.10 3.10
C LYS A 12 8.76 -16.94 3.23
N TYR A 13 9.70 -17.06 4.16
CA TYR A 13 10.77 -16.07 4.30
C TYR A 13 11.58 -15.97 3.01
N GLN A 14 11.97 -14.75 2.65
CA GLN A 14 12.84 -14.50 1.51
C GLN A 14 14.20 -15.15 1.79
N ARG A 15 14.67 -15.99 0.87
CA ARG A 15 16.01 -16.58 0.93
C ARG A 15 16.94 -15.69 0.12
N PHE A 16 18.03 -15.25 0.72
CA PHE A 16 19.07 -14.49 0.04
C PHE A 16 20.17 -15.46 -0.39
N GLU A 17 20.49 -15.47 -1.68
CA GLU A 17 21.67 -16.14 -2.20
C GLU A 17 22.81 -15.13 -2.16
N VAL A 18 23.63 -15.21 -1.10
CA VAL A 18 24.82 -14.37 -0.98
C VAL A 18 26.00 -15.18 -1.49
N THR A 19 26.47 -14.83 -2.68
CA THR A 19 27.74 -15.36 -3.19
C THR A 19 28.88 -14.65 -2.45
N PRO A 20 29.80 -15.38 -1.79
CA PRO A 20 30.96 -14.76 -1.18
C PRO A 20 31.81 -14.14 -2.29
N ARG A 21 31.98 -12.82 -2.27
CA ARG A 21 32.94 -12.13 -3.13
C ARG A 21 34.23 -11.93 -2.34
N TYR A 22 35.35 -12.35 -2.93
CA TYR A 22 36.66 -12.07 -2.38
C TYR A 22 37.07 -10.64 -2.75
N TYR A 23 37.55 -9.88 -1.77
CA TYR A 23 38.02 -8.52 -1.98
C TYR A 23 39.32 -8.53 -2.78
N ASP A 24 39.34 -7.81 -3.89
CA ASP A 24 40.55 -7.54 -4.66
C ASP A 24 40.73 -6.02 -4.77
N PRO A 25 41.74 -5.45 -4.08
CA PRO A 25 41.92 -4.00 -4.01
C PRO A 25 42.20 -3.37 -5.37
N ILE A 26 42.85 -4.11 -6.28
CA ILE A 26 43.22 -3.59 -7.60
C ILE A 26 41.98 -3.54 -8.48
N LYS A 27 41.18 -4.61 -8.45
CA LYS A 27 39.95 -4.70 -9.23
C LYS A 27 38.95 -3.61 -8.84
N GLU A 28 38.75 -3.39 -7.55
CA GLU A 28 37.80 -2.38 -7.07
C GLU A 28 38.26 -0.95 -7.39
N ASP A 29 39.55 -0.63 -7.30
CA ASP A 29 40.05 0.71 -7.64
C ASP A 29 39.89 1.00 -9.15
N ILE A 30 40.13 0.00 -10.00
CA ILE A 30 39.88 0.11 -11.45
C ILE A 30 38.39 0.28 -11.74
N GLU A 31 37.52 -0.51 -11.11
CA GLU A 31 36.06 -0.42 -11.25
C GLU A 31 35.53 0.97 -10.79
N ASN A 32 36.06 1.49 -9.70
CA ASN A 32 35.71 2.83 -9.19
C ASN A 32 36.17 3.95 -10.13
N ARG A 33 37.37 3.84 -10.71
CA ARG A 33 37.87 4.84 -11.67
C ARG A 33 37.11 4.79 -12.99
N THR A 34 36.89 3.59 -13.52
CA THR A 34 36.16 3.40 -14.78
C THR A 34 34.70 3.82 -14.66
N SER A 35 34.02 3.53 -13.55
CA SER A 35 32.64 3.98 -13.31
C SER A 35 32.53 5.51 -13.22
N ARG A 36 33.49 6.19 -12.59
CA ARG A 36 33.57 7.67 -12.57
C ARG A 36 33.73 8.24 -13.98
N ILE A 37 34.70 7.73 -14.73
CA ILE A 37 34.95 8.18 -16.11
C ILE A 37 33.72 7.92 -16.99
N LYS A 38 33.05 6.78 -16.84
CA LYS A 38 31.84 6.43 -17.59
C LYS A 38 30.67 7.36 -17.26
N ALA A 39 30.52 7.74 -15.98
CA ALA A 39 29.51 8.70 -15.53
C ALA A 39 29.79 10.11 -16.07
N GLU A 40 31.05 10.55 -16.08
CA GLU A 40 31.48 11.83 -16.65
C GLU A 40 31.29 11.89 -18.17
N LEU A 41 31.48 10.77 -18.87
CA LEU A 41 31.30 10.65 -20.32
C LEU A 41 29.82 10.56 -20.75
N GLY A 42 28.88 10.49 -19.80
CA GLY A 42 27.45 10.37 -20.09
C GLY A 42 27.04 9.02 -20.72
N MET A 43 27.92 8.02 -20.72
CA MET A 43 27.66 6.66 -21.22
C MET A 43 27.04 5.76 -20.14
N LEU A 44 26.15 6.32 -19.33
CA LEU A 44 25.39 5.56 -18.35
C LEU A 44 24.33 4.75 -19.09
N ASP A 45 24.69 3.52 -19.44
CA ASP A 45 23.72 2.50 -19.84
C ASP A 45 22.82 2.24 -18.62
N ASP A 46 21.50 2.25 -18.81
CA ASP A 46 20.47 2.11 -17.75
C ASP A 46 20.65 0.80 -16.94
N ASP A 47 21.44 -0.13 -17.47
CA ASP A 47 21.74 -1.46 -16.92
C ASP A 47 23.15 -1.59 -16.32
N SER A 48 23.98 -0.55 -16.38
CA SER A 48 25.37 -0.63 -15.89
C SER A 48 25.48 -0.36 -14.39
N ASP A 49 25.46 -1.45 -13.63
CA ASP A 49 26.11 -1.70 -12.33
C ASP A 49 26.59 -0.47 -11.52
N LEU A 50 25.67 0.46 -11.25
CA LEU A 50 25.79 1.43 -10.16
C LEU A 50 25.47 0.70 -8.84
N GLY A 51 26.24 -0.36 -8.57
CA GLY A 51 25.92 -1.55 -7.76
C GLY A 51 25.60 -1.36 -6.27
N TYR A 52 25.37 -0.15 -5.79
CA TYR A 52 24.91 0.06 -4.42
C TYR A 52 23.92 1.23 -4.30
N THR A 53 24.20 2.35 -4.96
CA THR A 53 23.36 3.56 -4.85
C THR A 53 22.08 3.46 -5.69
N SER A 54 22.08 2.75 -6.82
CA SER A 54 20.91 2.65 -7.70
C SER A 54 19.80 1.74 -7.16
N GLN A 55 20.14 0.66 -6.46
CA GLN A 55 19.14 -0.20 -5.81
C GLN A 55 18.42 0.54 -4.67
N ILE A 56 19.17 1.34 -3.92
CA ILE A 56 18.63 2.17 -2.85
C ILE A 56 17.66 3.21 -3.44
N SER A 57 18.07 3.98 -4.45
CA SER A 57 17.20 4.99 -5.08
C SER A 57 15.99 4.38 -5.82
N GLY A 58 16.15 3.22 -6.45
CA GLY A 58 15.08 2.46 -7.09
C GLY A 58 14.03 1.93 -6.10
N SER A 59 14.47 1.43 -4.94
CA SER A 59 13.57 0.98 -3.87
C SER A 59 12.77 2.14 -3.27
N PHE A 60 13.41 3.30 -3.06
CA PHE A 60 12.72 4.51 -2.62
C PHE A 60 11.70 5.00 -3.65
N ARG A 61 12.04 4.99 -4.94
CA ARG A 61 11.11 5.39 -6.02
C ARG A 61 9.91 4.45 -6.13
N LYS A 62 10.10 3.14 -5.96
CA LYS A 62 9.02 2.14 -5.94
C LYS A 62 8.06 2.35 -4.76
N ASN A 63 8.60 2.56 -3.56
CA ASN A 63 7.81 2.82 -2.36
C ASN A 63 7.10 4.19 -2.42
N MET A 64 7.74 5.21 -3.00
CA MET A 64 7.15 6.54 -3.15
C MET A 64 6.03 6.58 -4.20
N LYS A 65 6.07 5.72 -5.23
CA LYS A 65 4.95 5.52 -6.16
C LYS A 65 3.73 4.90 -5.47
N HIS A 66 3.92 4.02 -4.48
CA HIS A 66 2.82 3.49 -3.67
C HIS A 66 2.32 4.50 -2.63
N ALA A 67 3.17 5.42 -2.15
CA ALA A 67 2.76 6.52 -1.28
C ALA A 67 1.96 7.62 -2.01
N LYS A 68 2.20 7.81 -3.31
CA LYS A 68 1.44 8.73 -4.18
C LYS A 68 0.26 8.06 -4.90
N GLY A 69 0.11 6.75 -4.73
CA GLY A 69 -0.84 5.93 -5.47
C GLY A 69 -2.18 5.86 -4.77
N ASP A 70 -3.19 6.36 -5.49
CA ASP A 70 -4.62 6.14 -5.32
C ASP A 70 -5.32 7.16 -4.42
N GLY A 71 -6.00 8.10 -5.10
CA GLY A 71 -6.91 9.07 -4.46
C GLY A 71 -7.90 8.36 -3.54
N ILE A 72 -8.43 9.06 -2.53
CA ILE A 72 -9.28 8.58 -1.43
C ILE A 72 -9.76 7.15 -1.70
N GLY A 73 -8.96 6.16 -1.27
CA GLY A 73 -9.21 4.77 -1.62
C GLY A 73 -10.65 4.41 -1.28
N GLN A 74 -11.30 3.60 -2.10
CA GLN A 74 -12.71 3.23 -1.92
C GLN A 74 -13.02 2.78 -0.49
N THR A 75 -12.05 2.12 0.17
CA THR A 75 -12.10 1.74 1.59
C THR A 75 -12.10 2.94 2.54
N ALA A 76 -11.30 3.98 2.29
CA ALA A 76 -11.27 5.20 3.09
C ALA A 76 -12.59 5.98 2.97
N MET A 77 -13.16 6.06 1.76
CA MET A 77 -14.46 6.68 1.53
C MET A 77 -15.58 5.93 2.26
N LEU A 78 -15.59 4.60 2.14
CA LEU A 78 -16.59 3.74 2.80
C LEU A 78 -16.47 3.80 4.33
N ARG A 79 -15.25 3.85 4.88
CA ARG A 79 -14.99 4.07 6.30
C ARG A 79 -15.54 5.41 6.79
N LEU A 80 -15.38 6.47 6.00
CA LEU A 80 -15.86 7.82 6.33
C LEU A 80 -17.40 7.87 6.34
N ILE A 81 -18.05 7.24 5.36
CA ILE A 81 -19.51 7.11 5.31
C ILE A 81 -20.03 6.36 6.54
N ILE A 82 -19.43 5.20 6.87
CA ILE A 82 -19.82 4.42 8.06
C ILE A 82 -19.65 5.26 9.33
N MET A 83 -18.55 6.01 9.45
CA MET A 83 -18.28 6.88 10.60
C MET A 83 -19.36 7.96 10.74
N ILE A 84 -19.73 8.65 9.65
CA ILE A 84 -20.79 9.67 9.66
C ILE A 84 -22.13 9.07 10.08
N VAL A 85 -22.48 7.90 9.52
CA VAL A 85 -23.73 7.20 9.86
C VAL A 85 -23.76 6.85 11.35
N LEU A 86 -22.66 6.30 11.89
CA LEU A 86 -22.57 5.97 13.32
C LEU A 86 -22.70 7.20 14.22
N VAL A 87 -22.06 8.31 13.88
CA VAL A 87 -22.16 9.56 14.66
C VAL A 87 -23.58 10.11 14.62
N MET A 88 -24.23 10.10 13.46
CA MET A 88 -25.63 10.51 13.32
C MET A 88 -26.57 9.64 14.14
N PHE A 89 -26.40 8.32 14.12
CA PHE A 89 -27.21 7.39 14.92
C PHE A 89 -26.94 7.54 16.41
N ALA A 90 -25.68 7.65 16.83
CA ALA A 90 -25.31 7.83 18.23
C ALA A 90 -25.83 9.16 18.78
N GLY A 91 -25.67 10.25 18.02
CA GLY A 91 -26.22 11.55 18.38
C GLY A 91 -27.75 11.52 18.42
N GLY A 92 -28.39 10.99 17.39
CA GLY A 92 -29.85 10.83 17.36
C GLY A 92 -30.39 10.00 18.52
N PHE A 93 -29.68 8.94 18.92
CA PHE A 93 -30.05 8.12 20.08
C PHE A 93 -29.98 8.89 21.39
N VAL A 94 -28.99 9.78 21.58
CA VAL A 94 -28.89 10.59 22.81
C VAL A 94 -30.03 11.62 22.92
N TYR A 95 -30.44 12.24 21.82
CA TYR A 95 -31.47 13.29 21.84
C TYR A 95 -32.91 12.76 21.75
N ILE A 96 -33.14 11.72 20.96
CA ILE A 96 -34.48 11.19 20.63
C ILE A 96 -34.72 9.80 21.25
N GLY A 97 -33.68 9.12 21.75
CA GLY A 97 -33.80 7.78 22.30
C GLY A 97 -33.96 6.70 21.23
N SER A 98 -34.75 5.66 21.52
CA SER A 98 -35.02 4.55 20.60
C SER A 98 -35.83 4.95 19.36
N ASP A 99 -36.49 6.10 19.39
CA ASP A 99 -37.41 6.52 18.33
C ASP A 99 -36.70 6.84 17.02
N ILE A 100 -35.39 7.11 17.09
CA ILE A 100 -34.53 7.32 15.91
C ILE A 100 -34.51 6.09 14.99
N PHE A 101 -34.61 4.88 15.56
CA PHE A 101 -34.63 3.64 14.79
C PHE A 101 -35.96 3.47 14.04
N TYR A 102 -37.08 3.83 14.67
CA TYR A 102 -38.39 3.76 14.03
C TYR A 102 -38.52 4.80 12.89
N LEU A 103 -37.99 6.01 13.09
CA LEU A 103 -37.95 7.04 12.05
C LEU A 103 -37.07 6.62 10.86
N ALA A 104 -35.89 6.05 11.11
CA ALA A 104 -35.03 5.53 10.05
C ALA A 104 -35.70 4.37 9.30
N LEU A 105 -36.35 3.46 10.03
CA LEU A 105 -37.05 2.31 9.46
C LEU A 105 -38.24 2.70 8.59
N LEU A 106 -38.91 3.82 8.87
CA LEU A 106 -40.00 4.34 8.03
C LEU A 106 -39.46 5.17 6.84
N TYR A 107 -38.45 5.99 7.08
CA TYR A 107 -37.88 6.91 6.09
C TYR A 107 -37.15 6.19 4.95
N ILE A 108 -36.34 5.17 5.26
CA ILE A 108 -35.56 4.40 4.26
C ILE A 108 -36.45 3.73 3.20
N PRO A 109 -37.47 2.92 3.55
CA PRO A 109 -38.34 2.28 2.56
C PRO A 109 -39.19 3.29 1.81
N PHE A 110 -39.65 4.37 2.44
CA PHE A 110 -40.36 5.45 1.75
C PHE A 110 -39.47 6.12 0.69
N TYR A 111 -38.22 6.41 1.03
CA TYR A 111 -37.25 6.97 0.09
C TYR A 111 -36.93 6.02 -1.06
N LEU A 112 -36.70 4.72 -0.77
CA LEU A 112 -36.47 3.71 -1.79
C LEU A 112 -37.67 3.54 -2.70
N TRP A 113 -38.89 3.52 -2.17
CA TRP A 113 -40.12 3.44 -2.96
C TRP A 113 -40.26 4.63 -3.91
N LYS A 114 -40.01 5.85 -3.43
CA LYS A 114 -39.99 7.05 -4.29
C LYS A 114 -38.92 6.98 -5.38
N LYS A 115 -37.75 6.39 -5.07
CA LYS A 115 -36.66 6.21 -6.04
C LYS A 115 -36.99 5.18 -7.11
N PHE A 116 -37.62 4.05 -6.77
CA PHE A 116 -38.00 3.01 -7.73
C PHE A 116 -39.19 3.40 -8.61
N LYS A 117 -39.99 4.38 -8.18
CA LYS A 117 -41.14 4.88 -8.94
C LYS A 117 -40.78 5.98 -9.96
N LYS A 118 -39.51 6.40 -10.01
CA LYS A 118 -38.96 7.36 -10.97
C LYS A 118 -38.01 6.64 -11.92
#